data_AF-A0A1A7C825-F1
#
_entry.id   AF-A0A1A7C825-F1
#
_cell.length_a   1.000
_cell.length_b   1.000
_cell.length_c   1.000
_cell.angle_alpha   90.00
_cell.angle_beta   90.00
_cell.angle_gamma   90.00
#
_symmetry.space_group_name_H-M   'P 1'
#
loop_
_entity.id
_entity.type
_entity.pdbx_description
1 polymer ?
#
loop_
_entity_poly.entity_id
_entity_poly.type
_entity_poly.pdbx_seq_one_letter_code
_entity_poly.pdbx_strand_id
1 'polypeptide(L)'
;MDNSAVLLQFARELQDAAGQQDWAALDVLDRRLARQLALLSVQGGLDANEQATLRTLRAAHARAFQLCSDEKHRLGQQLGDIHSRQEGWVAYALESDMYQDGKQA
;
A
#
# COMPACT_ATOMS: atom_id res chain seq x y z
N MET A 1 -22.83 -22.67 -8.58
CA MET A 1 -21.44 -23.03 -8.22
C MET A 1 -21.15 -22.24 -6.96
N ASP A 2 -20.74 -22.90 -5.87
CA ASP A 2 -20.39 -22.19 -4.63
C ASP A 2 -19.03 -21.50 -4.80
N ASN A 3 -19.03 -20.17 -4.90
CA ASN A 3 -17.82 -19.37 -5.08
C ASN A 3 -17.16 -18.97 -3.75
N SER A 4 -17.75 -19.35 -2.62
CA SER A 4 -17.31 -18.93 -1.28
C SER A 4 -15.88 -19.37 -0.98
N ALA A 5 -15.50 -20.59 -1.38
CA ALA A 5 -14.13 -21.08 -1.18
C ALA A 5 -13.09 -20.22 -1.91
N VAL A 6 -13.39 -19.81 -3.15
CA VAL A 6 -12.50 -18.95 -3.96
C VAL A 6 -12.39 -17.55 -3.35
N LEU A 7 -13.51 -16.98 -2.88
CA LEU A 7 -13.52 -15.67 -2.23
C LEU A 7 -12.77 -15.66 -0.89
N LEU A 8 -12.88 -16.73 -0.10
CA LEU A 8 -12.10 -16.91 1.13
C LEU A 8 -10.60 -17.06 0.85
N GLN A 9 -10.25 -17.77 -0.23
CA GLN A 9 -8.86 -17.87 -0.66
C GLN A 9 -8.28 -16.51 -1.03
N PHE A 10 -9.00 -15.70 -1.80
CA PHE A 10 -8.60 -14.31 -2.10
C PHE A 10 -8.41 -13.48 -0.83
N ALA A 11 -9.31 -13.61 0.15
CA ALA A 11 -9.20 -12.88 1.41
C ALA A 11 -7.90 -13.23 2.15
N ARG A 12 -7.51 -14.51 2.16
CA ARG A 12 -6.27 -14.98 2.78
C ARG A 12 -5.04 -14.49 2.02
N GLU A 13 -5.01 -14.66 0.70
CA GLU A 13 -3.90 -14.24 -0.15
C GLU A 13 -3.66 -12.72 -0.04
N LEU A 14 -4.73 -11.91 0.02
CA LEU A 14 -4.61 -10.46 0.24
C LEU A 14 -4.01 -10.12 1.61
N GLN A 15 -4.40 -10.83 2.67
CA GLN A 15 -3.85 -10.62 4.01
C GLN A 15 -2.38 -11.02 4.08
N ASP A 16 -2.01 -12.14 3.47
CA ASP A 16 -0.64 -12.65 3.46
C ASP A 16 0.28 -11.74 2.63
N ALA A 17 -0.15 -11.29 1.45
CA ALA A 17 0.60 -10.36 0.61
C ALA A 17 0.77 -8.99 1.30
N ALA A 18 -0.30 -8.47 1.92
CA ALA A 18 -0.22 -7.21 2.67
C ALA A 18 0.67 -7.33 3.92
N GLY A 19 0.63 -8.46 4.63
CA GLY A 19 1.48 -8.73 5.79
C GLY A 19 2.97 -8.86 5.44
N GLN A 20 3.27 -9.39 4.26
CA GLN A 20 4.64 -9.48 3.72
C GLN A 20 5.10 -8.17 3.04
N GLN A 21 4.23 -7.15 2.97
CA GLN A 21 4.48 -5.92 2.23
C GLN A 21 4.83 -6.15 0.75
N ASP A 22 4.34 -7.25 0.16
CA ASP A 22 4.50 -7.56 -1.26
C ASP A 22 3.47 -6.78 -2.07
N TRP A 23 3.76 -5.51 -2.31
CA TRP A 23 2.86 -4.59 -3.00
C TRP A 23 2.61 -4.98 -4.46
N ALA A 24 3.57 -5.66 -5.10
CA ALA A 24 3.43 -6.14 -6.47
C ALA A 24 2.45 -7.31 -6.54
N ALA A 25 2.57 -8.28 -5.63
CA ALA A 25 1.59 -9.35 -5.50
C ALA A 25 0.20 -8.81 -5.16
N LEU A 26 0.12 -7.77 -4.32
CA LEU A 26 -1.15 -7.13 -3.96
C LEU A 26 -1.89 -6.53 -5.17
N ASP A 27 -1.20 -5.82 -6.09
CA ASP A 27 -1.80 -5.28 -7.32
C ASP A 27 -2.34 -6.41 -8.23
N VAL A 28 -1.57 -7.49 -8.39
CA VAL A 28 -2.00 -8.64 -9.20
C VAL A 28 -3.25 -9.30 -8.60
N LEU A 29 -3.27 -9.48 -7.28
CA LEU A 29 -4.41 -10.05 -6.55
C LEU A 29 -5.64 -9.16 -6.65
N ASP A 30 -5.50 -7.84 -6.48
CA ASP A 30 -6.59 -6.88 -6.56
C ASP A 30 -7.26 -6.88 -7.95
N ARG A 31 -6.46 -6.86 -9.03
CA ARG A 31 -6.98 -6.95 -10.41
C ARG A 31 -7.67 -8.27 -10.68
N ARG A 32 -7.15 -9.37 -10.14
CA ARG A 32 -7.76 -10.70 -10.27
C ARG A 32 -9.08 -10.76 -9.52
N LEU A 33 -9.14 -10.19 -8.31
CA LEU A 33 -10.36 -10.07 -7.52
C LEU A 33 -11.42 -9.22 -8.23
N ALA A 34 -11.05 -8.07 -8.80
CA ALA A 34 -11.97 -7.20 -9.54
C ALA A 34 -12.63 -7.94 -10.71
N ARG A 35 -11.86 -8.73 -11.48
CA ARG A 35 -12.41 -9.58 -12.55
C ARG A 35 -13.36 -10.65 -12.01
N GLN A 36 -13.01 -11.30 -10.91
CA GLN A 36 -13.88 -12.32 -10.30
C GLN A 36 -15.20 -11.73 -9.80
N LEU A 37 -15.15 -10.56 -9.15
CA LEU A 37 -16.35 -9.87 -8.69
C LEU A 37 -17.25 -9.41 -9.86
N ALA A 38 -16.66 -8.96 -10.96
CA ALA A 38 -17.42 -8.62 -12.16
C ALA A 38 -18.15 -9.84 -12.74
N LEU A 39 -17.49 -11.01 -12.79
CA LEU A 39 -18.13 -12.26 -13.22
C LEU A 39 -19.29 -12.65 -12.29
N LEU A 40 -19.09 -12.54 -10.98
CA LEU A 40 -20.14 -12.82 -9.98
C LEU A 40 -21.35 -11.90 -10.12
N SER A 41 -21.14 -10.61 -10.43
CA SER A 41 -22.24 -9.66 -10.64
C SER A 41 -23.13 -10.02 -11.83
N VAL A 42 -22.58 -10.68 -12.85
CA VAL A 42 -23.32 -11.11 -14.05
C VAL A 42 -24.10 -12.40 -13.79
N GLN A 43 -23.62 -13.28 -12.90
CA GLN A 43 -24.28 -14.56 -12.61
C GLN A 43 -25.56 -14.42 -11.77
N GLY A 44 -25.69 -13.33 -11.01
CA GLY A 44 -26.91 -12.96 -10.29
C GLY A 44 -27.24 -13.86 -9.08
N GLY A 45 -27.82 -13.24 -8.05
CA GLY A 45 -28.31 -13.93 -6.84
C GLY A 45 -27.20 -14.48 -5.94
N LEU A 46 -26.68 -13.64 -5.05
CA LEU A 46 -25.75 -14.09 -4.00
C LEU A 46 -26.53 -14.75 -2.86
N ASP A 47 -26.17 -15.98 -2.52
CA ASP A 47 -26.75 -16.65 -1.37
C ASP A 47 -26.23 -16.06 -0.03
N ALA A 48 -26.81 -16.47 1.09
CA ALA A 48 -26.43 -15.94 2.41
C ALA A 48 -24.97 -16.26 2.79
N ASN A 49 -24.43 -17.38 2.32
CA ASN A 49 -23.06 -17.82 2.58
C ASN A 49 -22.04 -17.00 1.76
N GLU A 50 -22.35 -16.76 0.50
CA GLU A 50 -21.57 -15.89 -0.40
C GLU A 50 -21.57 -14.44 0.11
N GLN A 51 -22.71 -13.94 0.60
CA GLN A 51 -22.78 -12.62 1.22
C GLN A 51 -21.91 -12.52 2.48
N ALA A 52 -21.93 -13.53 3.35
CA ALA A 52 -21.07 -13.56 4.54
C ALA A 52 -19.59 -13.59 4.14
N THR A 53 -19.26 -14.40 3.14
CA THR A 53 -17.90 -14.50 2.61
C THR A 53 -17.40 -13.19 1.98
N LEU A 54 -18.26 -12.49 1.23
CA LEU A 54 -17.94 -11.18 0.67
C LEU A 54 -17.68 -10.11 1.75
N ARG A 55 -18.37 -10.19 2.89
CA ARG A 55 -18.08 -9.31 4.03
C ARG A 55 -16.69 -9.59 4.60
N THR A 56 -16.31 -10.85 4.75
CA THR A 56 -14.96 -11.25 5.20
C THR A 56 -13.89 -10.75 4.22
N LEU A 57 -14.11 -10.94 2.92
CA LEU A 57 -13.22 -10.45 1.88
C LEU A 57 -13.08 -8.92 1.89
N ARG A 58 -14.20 -8.19 2.07
CA ARG A 58 -14.18 -6.74 2.18
C ARG A 58 -13.37 -6.26 3.39
N ALA A 59 -13.47 -6.95 4.53
CA ALA A 59 -12.67 -6.63 5.71
C ALA A 59 -11.17 -6.88 5.46
N ALA A 60 -10.81 -7.98 4.79
CA ALA A 60 -9.44 -8.27 4.39
C ALA A 60 -8.87 -7.19 3.46
N HIS A 61 -9.64 -6.78 2.45
CA HIS A 61 -9.25 -5.72 1.51
C HIS A 61 -9.08 -4.37 2.21
N ALA A 62 -10.01 -3.98 3.09
CA ALA A 62 -9.90 -2.75 3.86
C ALA A 62 -8.63 -2.71 4.73
N ARG A 63 -8.25 -3.85 5.33
CA ARG A 63 -7.00 -3.97 6.09
C ARG A 63 -5.77 -3.84 5.20
N ALA A 64 -5.76 -4.48 4.03
CA ALA A 64 -4.67 -4.33 3.06
C ALA A 64 -4.51 -2.87 2.61
N PHE A 65 -5.63 -2.17 2.37
CA PHE A 65 -5.63 -0.75 2.03
C PHE A 65 -5.03 0.12 3.14
N GLN A 66 -5.39 -0.14 4.41
CA GLN A 66 -4.79 0.57 5.56
C GLN A 66 -3.27 0.36 5.60
N LEU A 67 -2.80 -0.88 5.47
CA LEU A 67 -1.36 -1.19 5.48
C LEU A 67 -0.60 -0.48 4.34
N CYS A 68 -1.17 -0.44 3.13
CA CYS A 68 -0.59 0.35 2.03
C CYS A 68 -0.55 1.84 2.34
N SER A 69 -1.62 2.39 2.95
CA SER A 69 -1.69 3.80 3.30
C SER A 69 -0.64 4.17 4.36
N ASP A 70 -0.47 3.32 5.37
CA ASP A 70 0.52 3.50 6.44
C ASP A 70 1.94 3.46 5.87
N GLU A 71 2.24 2.50 4.99
CA GLU A 71 3.56 2.42 4.35
C GLU A 71 3.83 3.63 3.46
N LYS A 72 2.83 4.12 2.72
CA LYS A 72 2.94 5.35 1.94
C LYS A 72 3.25 6.55 2.84
N HIS A 73 2.60 6.65 3.99
CA HIS A 73 2.86 7.72 4.96
C HIS A 73 4.28 7.63 5.52
N ARG A 74 4.73 6.42 5.90
CA ARG A 74 6.09 6.14 6.38
C ARG A 74 7.15 6.55 5.37
N LEU A 75 6.97 6.19 4.10
CA LEU A 75 7.89 6.58 3.01
C LEU A 75 7.89 8.09 2.80
N GLY A 76 6.73 8.75 2.89
CA GLY A 76 6.64 10.22 2.81
C GLY A 76 7.42 10.92 3.92
N GLN A 77 7.33 10.43 5.16
CA GLN A 77 8.12 10.94 6.28
C GLN A 77 9.62 10.75 6.06
N GLN A 78 10.04 9.55 5.63
CA GLN A 78 11.46 9.27 5.35
C GLN A 78 12.02 10.16 4.25
N LEU A 79 11.25 10.43 3.20
CA LEU A 79 11.68 11.33 2.13
C LEU A 79 11.81 12.77 2.62
N GLY A 80 10.89 13.23 3.47
CA GLY A 80 10.97 14.54 4.13
C GLY A 80 12.22 14.68 4.99
N ASP A 81 12.55 13.64 5.78
CA ASP A 81 13.75 13.61 6.61
C ASP A 81 15.04 13.68 5.78
N ILE A 82 15.09 12.96 4.65
CA ILE A 82 16.23 12.99 3.72
C ILE A 82 16.41 14.41 3.15
N HIS A 83 15.31 15.04 2.73
CA HIS A 83 15.34 16.40 2.18
C HIS A 83 15.81 17.42 3.22
N SER A 84 15.26 17.36 4.43
CA SER A 84 15.63 18.27 5.52
C SER A 84 17.10 18.12 5.92
N ARG A 85 17.63 16.88 5.94
CA ARG A 85 19.05 16.64 6.16
C ARG A 85 19.89 17.21 5.02
N GLN A 86 19.49 17.04 3.77
CA GLN A 86 20.22 17.59 2.64
C GLN A 86 20.29 19.13 2.71
N GLU A 87 19.19 19.80 3.04
CA GLU A 87 19.17 21.26 3.26
C GLU A 87 20.11 21.69 4.39
N GLY A 88 20.15 20.94 5.49
CA GLY A 88 21.08 21.22 6.59
C GLY A 88 22.55 21.14 6.18
N TRP A 89 22.94 20.11 5.42
CA TRP A 89 24.31 19.97 4.92
C TRP A 89 24.69 21.07 3.92
N VAL A 90 23.76 21.45 3.04
CA VAL A 90 23.95 22.55 2.08
C VAL A 90 24.12 23.89 2.80
N ALA A 91 23.33 24.15 3.85
CA ALA A 91 23.46 25.37 4.65
C ALA A 91 24.83 25.47 5.32
N TYR A 92 25.33 24.38 5.91
CA TYR A 92 26.67 24.36 6.50
C TYR A 92 27.79 24.46 5.45
N ALA A 93 27.63 23.88 4.27
CA ALA A 93 28.61 23.98 3.18
C ALA A 93 28.72 25.43 2.63
N LEU A 94 27.59 26.10 2.42
CA LEU A 94 27.54 27.51 2.01
C LEU A 94 28.14 28.43 3.07
N GLU A 95 27.87 28.17 4.35
CA GLU A 95 28.45 28.93 5.45
C GLU A 95 29.98 28.77 5.50
N SER A 96 30.51 27.57 5.29
CA SER A 96 31.97 27.35 5.24
C SER A 96 32.66 28.07 4.08
N ASP A 97 32.05 28.12 2.90
CA ASP A 97 32.60 28.85 1.74
C ASP A 97 32.64 30.37 1.98
N MET A 98 31.62 30.94 2.63
CA MET A 98 31.57 32.37 2.97
C MET A 98 32.68 32.78 3.97
N TYR A 99 33.03 31.92 4.92
CA TYR A 99 34.12 32.19 5.87
C TYR A 99 35.52 31.94 5.28
N GLN A 100 35.65 31.16 4.21
CA GLN A 100 36.91 30.99 3.48
C GLN A 100 37.22 32.18 2.57
N ASP A 101 36.20 32.77 1.92
CA ASP A 101 36.36 33.94 1.05
C ASP A 101 36.69 35.22 1.85
N GLY A 102 36.13 35.36 3.07
CA GLY A 102 36.43 36.48 3.97
C GLY A 102 37.83 36.49 4.61
N LYS A 103 38.65 35.46 4.39
CA LYS A 103 40.05 35.39 4.89
C LYS A 103 41.10 35.69 3.82
N GLN A 104 40.70 36.10 2.61
CA GLN A 104 41.59 36.45 1.51
C GLN A 104 41.59 37.95 1.13
N ALA A 105 41.01 38.83 1.95
CA ALA A 105 41.10 40.29 1.81
C ALA A 105 42.00 40.89 2.89
#